data_AF-A0A930Z2B5-F1
#
_entry.id   AF-A0A930Z2B5-F1
#
_cell.length_a   1.000
_cell.length_b   1.000
_cell.length_c   1.000
_cell.angle_alpha   90.00
_cell.angle_beta   90.00
_cell.angle_gamma   90.00
#
_symmetry.space_group_name_H-M   'P 1'
#
loop_
_entity.id
_entity.type
_entity.pdbx_description
1 polymer ?
#
loop_
_entity_poly.entity_id
_entity_poly.type
_entity_poly.pdbx_seq_one_letter_code
_entity_poly.pdbx_strand_id
1 'polypeptide(L)'
;MARQGHRITMSVNISGIQMERDRIIDDVHAALSTSGLDPSLLVLELTETSLMHDVEATLVRLNLLKALGVRLAIDDFGTGTRRSPTCVSFPSMC
;
A
#
# COMPACT_ATOMS: atom_id res chain seq x y z
N MET A 1 -4.46 30.01 16.89
CA MET A 1 -3.37 29.11 16.43
C MET A 1 -3.94 28.17 15.39
N ALA A 2 -4.00 28.59 14.12
CA ALA A 2 -4.51 27.75 13.04
C ALA A 2 -3.45 26.69 12.70
N ARG A 3 -3.73 25.41 12.98
CA ARG A 3 -2.92 24.30 12.47
C ARG A 3 -3.08 24.32 10.95
N GLN A 4 -2.05 24.80 10.23
CA GLN A 4 -1.97 24.60 8.79
C GLN A 4 -1.74 23.10 8.54
N GLY A 5 -2.83 22.37 8.31
CA GLY A 5 -2.79 20.96 7.97
C GLY A 5 -2.14 20.78 6.61
N HIS A 6 -0.95 20.18 6.57
CA HIS A 6 -0.32 19.79 5.32
C HIS A 6 -0.86 18.42 4.90
N ARG A 7 -1.33 18.29 3.66
CA ARG A 7 -1.68 16.99 3.08
C ARG A 7 -0.39 16.24 2.78
N ILE A 8 0.04 15.42 3.72
CA ILE A 8 1.24 14.59 3.61
C ILE A 8 0.82 13.17 3.26
N THR A 9 1.41 12.62 2.21
CA THR A 9 1.27 11.21 1.85
C THR A 9 2.24 10.37 2.67
N MET A 10 1.78 9.24 3.20
CA MET A 10 2.56 8.31 4.00
C MET A 10 2.70 6.99 3.27
N SER A 11 3.95 6.56 3.05
CA SER A 11 4.27 5.23 2.56
C SER A 11 4.61 4.29 3.71
N VAL A 12 4.04 3.08 3.69
CA VAL A 12 4.30 2.03 4.67
C VAL A 12 4.69 0.75 3.93
N ASN A 13 5.86 0.21 4.26
CA ASN A 13 6.34 -1.04 3.69
C ASN A 13 5.67 -2.23 4.39
N ILE A 14 5.14 -3.16 3.60
CA ILE A 14 4.49 -4.39 4.05
C ILE A 14 5.37 -5.57 3.64
N SER A 15 5.73 -6.39 4.62
CA SER A 15 6.47 -7.63 4.35
C SER A 15 5.54 -8.73 3.80
N GLY A 16 6.08 -9.66 2.99
CA GLY A 16 5.30 -10.78 2.47
C GLY A 16 4.61 -11.64 3.53
N ILE A 17 5.26 -11.85 4.68
CA ILE A 17 4.67 -12.59 5.81
C ILE A 17 3.42 -11.89 6.36
N GLN A 18 3.39 -10.56 6.37
CA GLN A 18 2.20 -9.80 6.79
C GLN A 18 1.09 -9.88 5.73
N MET A 19 1.47 -9.93 4.45
CA MET A 19 0.53 -10.08 3.34
C MET A 19 -0.14 -11.46 3.29
N GLU A 20 0.56 -12.51 3.73
CA GLU A 20 0.00 -13.86 3.85
C GLU A 20 -1.00 -14.00 5.01
N ARG A 21 -0.94 -13.13 6.01
CA ARG A 21 -1.86 -13.14 7.15
C ARG A 21 -3.12 -12.36 6.80
N ASP A 22 -4.28 -12.99 6.94
CA ASP A 22 -5.58 -12.35 6.65
C ASP A 22 -5.91 -11.14 7.55
N ARG A 23 -5.09 -10.87 8.58
CA ARG A 23 -5.27 -9.73 9.50
C ARG A 23 -4.86 -8.38 8.91
N ILE A 24 -4.08 -8.34 7.82
CA ILE A 24 -3.55 -7.08 7.30
C ILE A 24 -4.65 -6.10 6.87
N ILE A 25 -5.77 -6.62 6.35
CA ILE A 25 -6.91 -5.80 5.94
C ILE A 25 -7.56 -5.15 7.16
N ASP A 26 -7.79 -5.94 8.22
CA ASP A 26 -8.37 -5.46 9.48
C ASP A 26 -7.47 -4.43 10.16
N ASP A 27 -6.17 -4.69 10.19
CA ASP A 27 -5.17 -3.81 10.79
C ASP A 27 -5.14 -2.45 10.08
N VAL A 28 -5.15 -2.43 8.74
CA VAL A 28 -5.18 -1.20 7.95
C VAL A 28 -6.49 -0.44 8.16
N HIS A 29 -7.63 -1.14 8.13
CA HIS A 29 -8.93 -0.52 8.37
C HIS A 29 -9.02 0.10 9.78
N ALA A 30 -8.57 -0.62 10.80
CA ALA A 30 -8.54 -0.13 12.18
C ALA A 30 -7.62 1.10 12.32
N ALA A 31 -6.44 1.08 11.69
CA ALA A 31 -5.50 2.19 11.71
C ALA A 31 -6.08 3.45 11.03
N LEU A 32 -6.73 3.31 9.87
CA LEU A 32 -7.40 4.41 9.18
C LEU A 32 -8.54 4.98 10.03
N SER A 33 -9.39 4.12 10.58
CA SER A 33 -10.51 4.54 11.43
C SER A 33 -10.05 5.25 12.71
N THR A 34 -8.96 4.80 13.32
CA THR A 34 -8.46 5.37 14.57
C THR A 34 -7.73 6.70 14.35
N SER A 35 -7.00 6.81 13.23
CA SER A 35 -6.22 8.02 12.91
C SER A 35 -7.05 9.12 12.26
N GLY A 36 -8.16 8.78 11.61
CA GLY A 36 -8.91 9.71 10.75
C GLY A 36 -8.14 10.13 9.50
N LEU A 37 -7.09 9.38 9.13
CA LEU A 37 -6.32 9.63 7.92
C LEU A 37 -7.20 9.37 6.69
N ASP A 38 -7.19 10.29 5.74
CA ASP A 38 -7.78 10.07 4.42
C ASP A 38 -7.07 8.86 3.76
N PRO A 39 -7.77 7.76 3.45
CA PRO A 39 -7.15 6.55 2.91
C PRO A 39 -6.33 6.83 1.65
N SER A 40 -6.71 7.82 0.85
CA SER A 40 -5.98 8.20 -0.37
C SER A 40 -4.57 8.76 -0.10
N LEU A 41 -4.26 9.11 1.15
CA LEU A 41 -2.93 9.58 1.59
C LEU A 41 -2.05 8.43 2.11
N LEU A 42 -2.58 7.22 2.27
CA LEU A 42 -1.82 6.04 2.66
C LEU A 42 -1.40 5.24 1.42
N VAL A 43 -0.10 4.98 1.30
CA VAL A 43 0.49 4.12 0.28
C VAL A 43 1.05 2.88 0.99
N LEU A 44 0.58 1.69 0.62
CA LEU A 44 1.17 0.43 1.07
C LEU A 44 2.14 -0.08 0.00
N GLU A 45 3.39 -0.28 0.38
CA GLU A 45 4.47 -0.73 -0.50
C GLU A 45 4.73 -2.22 -0.25
N LEU A 46 4.70 -3.04 -1.30
CA LEU A 46 4.99 -4.48 -1.24
C LEU A 46 6.13 -4.81 -2.20
N THR A 47 6.95 -5.81 -1.89
CA THR A 47 7.98 -6.26 -2.84
C THR A 47 7.45 -7.28 -3.84
N GLU A 48 8.00 -7.37 -5.05
CA GLU A 48 7.59 -8.40 -6.03
C GLU A 48 7.81 -9.81 -5.46
N THR A 49 8.91 -10.02 -4.74
CA THR A 49 9.17 -11.29 -4.02
C THR A 49 8.03 -11.65 -3.04
N SER A 50 7.39 -10.66 -2.41
CA SER A 50 6.24 -10.87 -1.52
C SER A 50 4.96 -11.24 -2.27
N LEU A 51 4.84 -10.87 -3.54
CA LEU A 51 3.68 -11.20 -4.38
C LEU A 51 3.80 -12.58 -5.04
N MET A 52 5.04 -13.04 -5.28
CA MET A 52 5.32 -14.23 -6.10
C MET A 52 5.12 -15.57 -5.38
N HIS A 53 4.94 -15.60 -4.06
CA HIS A 53 4.72 -16.85 -3.30
C HIS A 53 3.31 -17.43 -3.49
N ASP A 54 2.28 -16.59 -3.47
CA ASP A 54 0.88 -16.99 -3.67
C ASP A 54 0.12 -15.85 -4.36
N VAL A 55 0.29 -15.78 -5.69
CA VAL A 55 -0.17 -14.66 -6.51
C VAL A 55 -1.69 -14.50 -6.45
N GLU A 56 -2.46 -15.59 -6.51
CA GLU A 56 -3.92 -15.52 -6.52
C GLU A 56 -4.48 -15.01 -5.18
N ALA A 57 -4.04 -15.59 -4.06
CA ALA A 57 -4.49 -15.12 -2.74
C ALA A 57 -4.05 -13.68 -2.47
N THR A 58 -2.84 -13.33 -2.92
CA THR A 58 -2.31 -11.96 -2.78
C THR A 58 -3.12 -10.96 -3.59
N LEU A 59 -3.51 -11.27 -4.83
CA LEU A 59 -4.37 -10.41 -5.64
C LEU A 59 -5.72 -10.14 -4.98
N VAL A 60 -6.34 -11.15 -4.36
CA VAL A 60 -7.59 -10.97 -3.60
C VAL A 60 -7.38 -9.96 -2.47
N ARG A 61 -6.32 -10.11 -1.69
CA ARG A 61 -6.00 -9.20 -0.58
C ARG A 61 -5.66 -7.78 -1.06
N LEU A 62 -4.93 -7.63 -2.16
CA LEU A 62 -4.64 -6.31 -2.76
C LEU A 62 -5.94 -5.61 -3.21
N ASN A 63 -6.90 -6.35 -3.78
CA ASN A 63 -8.19 -5.79 -4.16
C ASN A 63 -9.01 -5.35 -2.94
N LEU A 64 -8.99 -6.13 -1.86
CA LEU A 64 -9.63 -5.74 -0.60
C LEU A 64 -9.00 -4.48 0.00
N LEU A 65 -7.66 -4.39 0.01
CA LEU A 65 -6.96 -3.19 0.45
C LEU A 65 -7.32 -1.98 -0.41
N LYS A 66 -7.34 -2.11 -1.74
CA LYS A 66 -7.79 -1.04 -2.65
C LYS A 66 -9.23 -0.60 -2.38
N ALA A 67 -10.12 -1.52 -2.01
CA ALA A 67 -11.51 -1.20 -1.67
C ALA A 67 -11.62 -0.32 -0.40
N LEU A 68 -10.60 -0.31 0.47
CA LEU A 68 -10.50 0.62 1.60
C LEU A 68 -10.13 2.06 1.17
N GLY A 69 -9.77 2.27 -0.10
CA GLY A 69 -9.38 3.58 -0.65
C GLY A 69 -7.89 3.91 -0.49
N VAL A 70 -7.07 2.96 -0.03
CA VAL A 70 -5.61 3.14 0.04
C VAL A 70 -4.95 3.00 -1.33
N ARG A 71 -3.77 3.59 -1.47
CA ARG A 71 -2.92 3.41 -2.65
C ARG A 71 -1.98 2.23 -2.41
N LEU A 72 -1.69 1.46 -3.46
CA LEU A 72 -0.76 0.34 -3.41
C LEU A 72 0.40 0.61 -4.37
N ALA A 73 1.61 0.27 -3.94
CA ALA A 73 2.82 0.33 -4.75
C ALA A 73 3.59 -1.00 -4.64
N ILE A 74 4.23 -1.40 -5.74
CA ILE A 74 5.05 -2.61 -5.79
C ILE A 74 6.50 -2.16 -6.00
N ASP A 75 7.40 -2.59 -5.13
CA ASP A 75 8.83 -2.26 -5.13
C ASP A 75 9.65 -3.51 -5.53
N ASP A 76 10.14 -3.56 -6.77
CA ASP A 76 11.23 -4.47 -7.14
C ASP A 76 11.95 -3.96 -8.41
N PHE A 77 13.17 -3.47 -8.24
CA PHE A 77 14.19 -3.46 -9.30
C PHE A 77 15.57 -3.37 -8.66
N GLY A 78 16.15 -4.53 -8.35
CA GLY A 78 17.55 -4.64 -7.97
C GLY A 78 18.48 -4.36 -9.15
N THR A 79 18.85 -3.09 -9.36
CA THR A 79 20.20 -2.68 -9.82
C THR A 79 20.50 -1.30 -9.25
N GLY A 80 21.59 -1.18 -8.51
CA GLY A 80 21.91 0.02 -7.71
C GLY A 80 21.77 1.33 -8.48
N THR A 81 20.94 2.23 -7.99
CA THR A 81 21.22 3.67 -7.83
C THR A 81 20.03 4.36 -7.16
N ARG A 82 20.36 5.39 -6.41
CA ARG A 82 19.51 6.20 -5.54
C ARG A 82 18.44 7.00 -6.30
N ARG A 83 17.27 7.16 -5.66
CA ARG A 83 16.24 8.24 -5.77
C ARG A 83 14.94 7.95 -6.57
N SER A 84 13.85 8.23 -5.84
CA SER A 84 12.48 8.60 -6.25
C SER A 84 11.47 7.46 -6.38
N PRO A 85 10.30 7.53 -5.71
CA PRO A 85 9.22 6.59 -5.95
C PRO A 85 8.65 6.89 -7.33
N THR A 86 8.87 5.98 -8.27
CA THR A 86 8.12 5.98 -9.52
C THR A 86 6.75 5.44 -9.20
N CYS A 87 5.75 6.33 -9.15
CA CYS A 87 4.37 5.95 -8.94
C CYS A 87 3.89 5.17 -10.18
N VAL A 88 3.94 3.84 -10.11
CA VAL A 88 3.35 2.96 -11.13
C VAL A 88 1.84 3.19 -11.14
N SER A 89 1.40 4.04 -12.07
CA SER A 89 0.00 4.25 -12.37
C SER A 89 -0.48 3.06 -13.18
N PHE A 90 -1.22 2.14 -12.57
CA PHE A 90 -1.97 1.12 -13.31
C PHE A 90 -3.04 1.84 -14.15
N PRO A 91 -3.06 1.70 -15.49
CA PRO A 91 -4.15 2.21 -16.30
C PRO A 91 -5.37 1.34 -16.02
N SER A 92 -6.43 1.96 -15.53
CA SER A 92 -7.75 1.35 -15.56
C SER A 92 -8.11 1.03 -17.01
N MET A 93 -8.59 -0.20 -17.22
CA MET A 93 -9.39 -0.68 -18.35
C MET A 93 -9.97 0.42 -19.25
N CYS A 94 -9.66 0.31 -20.56
CA CYS A 94 -10.71 0.31 -21.57
C CYS A 94 -11.58 -0.94 -21.41
#